data_AF-A0A2D7WCP6-F1
#
_entry.id   AF-A0A2D7WCP6-F1
#
_cell.length_a   1.000
_cell.length_b   1.000
_cell.length_c   1.000
_cell.angle_alpha   90.00
_cell.angle_beta   90.00
_cell.angle_gamma   90.00
#
_symmetry.space_group_name_H-M   'P 1'
#
loop_
_entity.id
_entity.type
_entity.pdbx_description
1 polymer ?
#
loop_
_entity_poly.entity_id
_entity_poly.type
_entity_poly.pdbx_seq_one_letter_code
_entity_poly.pdbx_strand_id
1 'polypeptide(L)'
;DIESIATGEVWYGRRALDKGLIDGISTSDDYLLSKREDTDIYAVHFKQKRSLPERLGFAAETAIDRGFWGVVEKIRNSRFVG
;
A
#
# COMPACT_ATOMS: atom_id res chain seq x y z
N ASP A 1 -0.71 21.05 -33.78
CA ASP A 1 -0.86 20.13 -34.91
C ASP A 1 -1.12 18.72 -34.37
N ILE A 2 -2.40 18.39 -34.14
CA ILE A 2 -2.84 17.12 -33.52
C ILE A 2 -2.64 15.93 -34.47
N GLU A 3 -2.75 16.16 -35.78
CA GLU A 3 -2.58 15.12 -36.79
C GLU A 3 -1.16 14.55 -36.77
N SER A 4 -0.16 15.40 -36.49
CA SER A 4 1.26 15.02 -36.40
C SER A 4 1.64 14.18 -35.17
N ILE A 5 0.74 14.04 -34.19
CA ILE A 5 0.99 13.33 -32.92
C ILE A 5 0.02 12.17 -32.67
N ALA A 6 -1.14 12.16 -33.35
CA ALA A 6 -2.17 11.12 -33.25
C ALA A 6 -1.94 9.95 -34.21
N THR A 7 -0.68 9.56 -34.41
CA THR A 7 -0.23 8.49 -35.34
C THR A 7 -0.27 7.09 -34.71
N GLY A 8 -0.51 7.00 -33.41
CA GLY A 8 -0.41 5.76 -32.63
C GLY A 8 1.02 5.40 -32.19
N GLU A 9 1.99 6.27 -32.44
CA GLU A 9 3.37 6.08 -31.99
C GLU A 9 3.53 6.30 -30.48
N VAL A 10 4.56 5.67 -29.90
CA VAL A 10 4.88 5.80 -28.47
C VAL A 10 5.86 6.96 -28.27
N TRP A 11 5.47 7.90 -27.40
CA TRP A 11 6.28 9.05 -27.02
C TRP A 11 6.91 8.84 -25.65
N TYR A 12 8.25 8.75 -25.58
CA TYR A 12 8.96 8.77 -24.30
C TYR A 12 8.90 10.16 -23.65
N GLY A 13 8.96 10.22 -22.31
CA GLY A 13 8.66 11.44 -21.53
C GLY A 13 9.32 12.73 -22.02
N ARG A 14 10.61 12.69 -22.39
CA ARG A 14 11.30 13.88 -22.92
C ARG A 14 10.72 14.38 -24.24
N ARG A 15 10.41 13.46 -25.15
CA ARG A 15 9.81 13.74 -26.45
C ARG A 15 8.34 14.16 -26.34
N ALA A 16 7.63 13.60 -25.36
CA ALA A 16 6.27 14.00 -25.04
C ALA A 16 6.24 15.44 -24.50
N LEU A 17 7.21 15.81 -23.66
CA LEU A 17 7.38 17.17 -23.16
C LEU A 17 7.70 18.15 -24.31
N ASP A 18 8.67 17.80 -25.17
CA ASP A 18 9.06 18.64 -26.33
C ASP A 18 7.89 18.89 -27.29
N LYS A 19 6.94 17.95 -27.38
CA LYS A 19 5.72 18.04 -28.20
C LYS A 19 4.52 18.63 -27.46
N GLY A 20 4.67 19.02 -26.20
CA GLY A 20 3.59 19.59 -25.39
C GLY A 20 2.46 18.61 -25.08
N LEU A 21 2.75 17.30 -25.06
CA LEU A 21 1.76 16.26 -24.72
C LEU A 21 1.56 16.11 -23.20
N ILE A 22 2.53 16.59 -22.41
CA ILE A 22 2.54 16.59 -20.95
C ILE A 22 3.12 17.91 -20.45
N ASP A 23 2.76 18.30 -19.23
CA ASP A 23 3.22 19.57 -18.64
C ASP A 23 4.61 19.47 -17.97
N GLY A 24 5.06 18.25 -17.63
CA GLY A 24 6.32 18.06 -16.93
C GLY A 24 6.68 16.58 -16.69
N ILE A 25 7.92 16.36 -16.28
CA ILE A 25 8.45 15.03 -15.94
C ILE A 25 8.82 15.05 -14.45
N SER A 26 8.19 14.18 -13.66
CA SER A 26 8.47 14.04 -12.23
C SER A 26 8.12 12.62 -11.76
N THR A 27 8.53 12.27 -10.53
CA THR A 27 8.07 11.04 -9.88
C THR A 27 6.71 11.27 -9.21
N SER A 28 5.99 10.17 -8.93
CA SER A 28 4.75 10.23 -8.15
C SER A 28 4.96 10.88 -6.79
N ASP A 29 6.10 10.59 -6.15
CA ASP A 29 6.42 11.06 -4.80
C ASP A 29 6.67 12.56 -4.81
N ASP A 30 7.42 13.08 -5.79
CA ASP A 30 7.65 14.51 -5.96
C ASP A 30 6.32 15.26 -6.19
N TYR A 31 5.44 14.71 -7.03
CA TYR A 31 4.14 15.32 -7.30
C TYR A 31 3.28 15.39 -6.04
N LEU A 32 3.17 14.31 -5.28
CA LEU A 32 2.40 14.30 -4.03
C LEU A 32 2.99 15.26 -2.99
N LEU A 33 4.32 15.26 -2.81
CA LEU A 33 5.00 16.18 -1.90
C LEU A 33 4.78 17.64 -2.27
N SER A 34 4.75 17.97 -3.56
CA SER A 34 4.48 19.33 -4.04
C SER A 34 3.08 19.85 -3.70
N LYS A 35 2.13 18.95 -3.42
CA LYS A 35 0.72 19.29 -3.16
C LYS A 35 0.33 19.25 -1.68
N ARG A 36 1.26 18.86 -0.80
CA ARG A 36 1.00 18.63 0.63
C ARG A 36 0.51 19.86 1.41
N GLU A 37 0.86 21.07 0.97
CA GLU A 37 0.54 22.32 1.67
C GLU A 37 -0.82 22.87 1.26
N ASP A 38 -1.25 22.60 0.02
CA ASP A 38 -2.47 23.15 -0.57
C ASP A 38 -3.63 22.15 -0.60
N THR A 39 -3.37 20.86 -0.31
CA THR A 39 -4.35 19.78 -0.47
C THR A 39 -4.19 18.68 0.57
N ASP A 40 -5.31 18.03 0.91
CA ASP A 40 -5.30 16.81 1.69
C ASP A 40 -4.93 15.61 0.82
N ILE A 41 -3.96 14.81 1.27
CA ILE A 41 -3.47 13.63 0.56
C ILE A 41 -3.97 12.37 1.30
N TYR A 42 -4.75 11.54 0.60
CA TYR A 42 -5.31 10.30 1.16
C TYR A 42 -4.73 9.06 0.47
N ALA A 43 -4.30 8.07 1.27
CA ALA A 43 -3.90 6.76 0.77
C ALA A 43 -5.10 5.81 0.77
N VAL A 44 -5.53 5.37 -0.42
CA VAL A 44 -6.61 4.38 -0.58
C VAL A 44 -6.01 3.03 -0.91
N HIS A 45 -6.39 2.02 -0.13
CA HIS A 45 -5.95 0.65 -0.33
C HIS A 45 -7.14 -0.24 -0.65
N PHE A 46 -7.01 -1.03 -1.72
CA PHE A 46 -7.95 -2.11 -1.97
C PHE A 46 -7.73 -3.20 -0.92
N LYS A 47 -8.80 -3.53 -0.18
CA LYS A 47 -8.79 -4.66 0.76
C LYS A 47 -9.74 -5.73 0.28
N GLN A 48 -9.19 -6.91 -0.01
CA GLN A 48 -10.00 -8.07 -0.31
C GLN A 48 -10.86 -8.43 0.91
N LYS A 49 -12.18 -8.51 0.71
CA LYS A 49 -13.10 -8.93 1.77
C LYS A 49 -12.88 -10.42 2.03
N ARG A 50 -12.46 -10.76 3.25
CA ARG A 50 -12.42 -12.14 3.73
C ARG A 50 -13.84 -12.67 3.93
N SER A 51 -14.07 -13.93 3.60
CA SER A 51 -15.35 -14.59 3.87
C SER A 51 -15.60 -14.71 5.39
N LEU A 52 -16.87 -14.86 5.81
CA LEU A 52 -17.17 -15.06 7.23
C LEU A 52 -16.44 -16.27 7.83
N PRO A 53 -16.38 -17.45 7.15
CA PRO A 53 -15.59 -18.58 7.62
C PRO A 53 -14.10 -18.25 7.78
N GLU A 54 -13.48 -17.56 6.81
CA GLU A 54 -12.07 -17.14 6.91
C GLU A 54 -11.81 -16.21 8.10
N ARG A 55 -12.76 -15.29 8.37
CA ARG A 55 -12.66 -14.39 9.53
C ARG A 55 -12.72 -15.15 10.85
N LEU A 56 -13.59 -16.16 10.93
CA LEU A 56 -13.71 -17.01 12.11
C LEU A 56 -12.47 -17.90 12.30
N GLY A 57 -11.97 -18.51 11.22
CA GLY A 57 -10.74 -19.31 11.25
C GLY A 57 -9.55 -18.51 11.76
N PHE A 58 -9.34 -17.31 11.22
CA PHE A 58 -8.26 -16.41 11.66
C PHE A 58 -8.40 -15.98 13.12
N ALA A 59 -9.63 -15.72 13.58
CA ALA A 59 -9.89 -15.37 14.97
C ALA A 59 -9.61 -16.55 15.92
N ALA A 60 -9.97 -17.77 15.52
CA ALA A 60 -9.69 -18.99 16.28
C ALA A 60 -8.19 -19.27 16.37
N GLU A 61 -7.46 -19.16 15.26
CA GLU A 61 -6.00 -19.27 15.20
C GLU A 61 -5.33 -18.28 16.17
N THR A 62 -5.73 -17.01 16.10
CA THR A 62 -5.20 -15.96 16.98
C THR A 62 -5.48 -16.27 18.47
N ALA A 63 -6.64 -16.85 18.79
CA ALA A 63 -6.98 -17.21 20.16
C ALA A 63 -6.15 -18.39 20.68
N ILE A 64 -5.92 -19.40 19.84
CA ILE A 64 -5.06 -20.55 20.15
C ILE A 64 -3.63 -20.08 20.39
N ASP A 65 -3.07 -19.25 19.51
CA ASP A 65 -1.70 -18.72 19.63
C ASP A 65 -1.50 -17.96 20.94
N ARG A 66 -2.48 -17.11 21.32
CA ARG A 66 -2.43 -16.39 22.61
C ARG A 66 -2.48 -17.35 23.80
N GLY A 67 -3.31 -18.39 23.73
CA GLY A 67 -3.38 -19.41 24.77
C GLY A 67 -2.06 -20.17 24.94
N PHE A 68 -1.45 -20.57 23.82
CA PHE A 68 -0.14 -21.22 23.81
C PHE A 68 0.94 -20.33 24.43
N TRP A 69 1.04 -19.07 24.00
CA TRP A 69 2.01 -18.12 24.58
C TRP A 69 1.79 -17.88 26.07
N GLY A 70 0.53 -17.77 26.53
CA GLY A 70 0.21 -17.60 27.94
C GLY A 70 0.60 -18.82 28.80
N VAL A 71 0.45 -20.04 28.28
CA VAL A 71 0.91 -21.28 28.96
C VAL A 71 2.43 -21.33 29.02
N VAL A 72 3.11 -21.04 27.90
CA VAL A 72 4.58 -20.99 27.84
C VAL A 72 5.13 -19.94 28.82
N GLU A 73 4.51 -18.78 28.90
CA GLU A 73 4.90 -17.72 29.82
C GLU A 73 4.73 -18.16 31.28
N LYS A 74 3.61 -18.80 31.63
CA LYS A 74 3.41 -19.35 32.99
C LYS A 74 4.44 -20.40 33.37
N ILE A 75 4.84 -21.28 32.45
CA ILE A 75 5.86 -22.31 32.67
C ILE A 75 7.26 -21.70 32.78
N ARG A 76 7.55 -20.64 32.03
CA ARG A 76 8.81 -19.89 32.15
C ARG A 76 8.90 -19.15 33.49
N ASN A 77 7.79 -18.54 33.92
CA ASN A 77 7.75 -17.76 35.17
C ASN A 77 7.79 -18.65 36.42
N SER A 78 7.28 -19.89 36.36
CA SER A 78 7.31 -20.81 37.50
C SER A 78 8.68 -21.45 37.77
N ARG A 79 9.67 -21.27 36.89
CA ARG A 79 11.06 -21.78 37.10
C ARG A 79 11.98 -20.80 37.84
N PHE A 80 11.48 -19.65 38.29
CA PHE A 80 12.26 -18.66 39.08
C PHE A 80 11.74 -18.48 40.52
N VAL A 81 10.73 -19.24 40.95
CA VAL A 81 10.27 -19.29 42.35
C VAL A 81 10.36 -20.74 42.82
N GLY A 82 11.59 -21.16 43.12
CA GLY A 82 11.95 -22.43 43.73
C GLY A 82 13.30 -22.27 44.40
#